data_AF-A0AAW1VZI5-F1
#
_entry.id   AF-A0AAW1VZI5-F1
#
_cell.length_a   1.000
_cell.length_b   1.000
_cell.length_c   1.000
_cell.angle_alpha   90.00
_cell.angle_beta   90.00
_cell.angle_gamma   90.00
#
_symmetry.space_group_name_H-M   'P 1'
#
loop_
_entity.id
_entity.type
_entity.pdbx_description
1 polymer ?
#
loop_
_entity_poly.entity_id
_entity_poly.type
_entity_poly.pdbx_seq_one_letter_code
_entity_poly.pdbx_strand_id
1 'polypeptide(L)'
;MDAYEQDSSEQKLKRRINLNDSRNERVEMVVLEMLQPHNNIRSITIKDYGGTEFPSWIAWPLFSNITFLKLGDCGKCVQLPALGQLRSLKELIVEGMEGIKCISAEFYGDRYSSVLPFPSLEILKFDSMENWEDWSSSGIEDQEDFCRLQKIEILNCPKLRKSNPARGANWARVWVSVERRRRTDSASEAVLTQTGELKSMGSAWNGGVEREGTTAWWQR
;
A
#
# COMPACT_ATOMS: atom_id res chain seq x y z
N MET A 1 -5.29 69.87 26.54
CA MET A 1 -4.18 69.23 27.27
C MET A 1 -4.54 67.76 27.38
N ASP A 2 -4.56 67.02 26.27
CA ASP A 2 -3.40 66.60 25.46
C ASP A 2 -2.38 65.90 26.39
N ALA A 3 -1.90 64.69 26.17
CA ALA A 3 -1.68 64.00 24.91
C ALA A 3 -1.22 62.56 25.21
N TYR A 4 -1.64 61.62 24.35
CA TYR A 4 -0.85 60.52 23.80
C TYR A 4 -0.02 59.61 24.74
N GLU A 5 -0.45 58.36 24.83
CA GLU A 5 0.36 57.27 24.26
C GLU A 5 -0.58 56.19 23.71
N GLN A 6 -0.47 55.96 22.40
CA GLN A 6 -1.29 55.06 21.62
C GLN A 6 -0.35 54.10 20.87
N ASP A 7 -0.73 52.82 20.91
CA ASP A 7 -0.41 51.76 19.96
C ASP A 7 0.94 51.02 20.03
N SER A 8 0.84 49.72 20.38
CA SER A 8 1.54 48.67 19.63
C SER A 8 0.71 47.38 19.73
N SER A 9 -0.38 47.37 18.96
CA SER A 9 -0.99 46.22 18.29
C SER A 9 -0.36 44.82 18.50
N GLU A 10 -0.83 44.09 19.51
CA GLU A 10 -1.03 42.64 19.37
C GLU A 10 -2.53 42.36 19.36
N GLN A 11 -3.12 42.32 18.16
CA GLN A 11 -4.41 41.69 17.96
C GLN A 11 -4.26 40.19 18.24
N LYS A 12 -4.38 39.79 19.50
CA LYS A 12 -4.59 38.39 19.89
C LYS A 12 -6.00 37.99 19.47
N LEU A 13 -6.14 37.66 18.19
CA LEU A 13 -7.28 36.96 17.65
C LEU A 13 -7.29 35.54 18.24
N LYS A 14 -7.82 35.40 19.47
CA LYS A 14 -8.20 34.10 20.04
C LYS A 14 -9.43 33.60 19.28
N ARG A 15 -9.24 33.11 18.05
CA ARG A 15 -10.17 32.14 17.47
C ARG A 15 -10.04 30.87 18.30
N ARG A 16 -10.97 30.66 19.23
CA ARG A 16 -11.26 29.33 19.77
C ARG A 16 -11.76 28.48 18.61
N ILE A 17 -10.85 27.82 17.91
CA ILE A 17 -11.22 26.78 16.96
C ILE A 17 -11.62 25.60 17.83
N ASN A 18 -12.92 25.35 17.86
CA ASN A 18 -13.52 24.19 18.49
C ASN A 18 -12.97 22.97 17.75
N LEU A 19 -11.97 22.27 18.30
CA LEU A 19 -11.36 21.06 17.72
C LEU A 19 -12.31 19.87 17.91
N ASN A 20 -13.47 19.95 17.28
CA ASN A 20 -14.32 18.80 17.05
C ASN A 20 -13.83 18.17 15.74
N ASP A 21 -13.07 17.07 15.84
CA ASP A 21 -12.75 16.14 14.74
C ASP A 21 -12.41 16.77 13.37
N SER A 22 -11.43 17.69 13.35
CA SER A 22 -11.36 18.78 12.35
C SER A 22 -10.42 18.56 11.15
N ARG A 23 -10.11 17.30 10.77
CA ARG A 23 -9.25 17.04 9.59
C ARG A 23 -10.05 17.23 8.31
N ASN A 24 -9.80 18.35 7.62
CA ASN A 24 -10.48 18.68 6.37
C ASN A 24 -9.80 17.97 5.19
N GLU A 25 -10.46 16.92 4.69
CA GLU A 25 -10.04 16.10 3.55
C GLU A 25 -9.55 16.95 2.36
N ARG A 26 -10.34 17.97 1.96
CA ARG A 26 -9.99 18.82 0.82
C ARG A 26 -8.71 19.61 1.04
N VAL A 27 -8.51 20.10 2.27
CA VAL A 27 -7.28 20.84 2.62
C VAL A 27 -6.08 19.92 2.55
N GLU A 28 -6.19 18.70 3.07
CA GLU A 28 -5.09 17.74 3.03
C GLU A 28 -4.71 17.35 1.61
N MET A 29 -5.70 17.12 0.74
CA MET A 29 -5.46 16.85 -0.68
C MET A 29 -4.70 17.99 -1.36
N VAL A 30 -5.16 19.23 -1.17
CA VAL A 30 -4.51 20.42 -1.74
C VAL A 30 -3.09 20.58 -1.21
N VAL A 31 -2.89 20.39 0.09
CA VAL A 31 -1.56 20.48 0.71
C VAL A 31 -0.62 19.42 0.15
N LEU A 32 -1.06 18.16 0.05
CA LEU A 32 -0.22 17.08 -0.47
C LEU A 32 0.11 17.25 -1.96
N GLU A 33 -0.81 17.80 -2.76
CA GLU A 33 -0.55 18.19 -4.15
C GLU A 33 0.53 19.30 -4.22
N MET A 34 0.48 20.30 -3.34
CA MET A 34 1.46 21.39 -3.28
C MET A 34 2.84 20.98 -2.73
N LEU A 35 2.91 19.87 -1.99
CA LEU A 35 4.15 19.32 -1.42
C LEU A 35 4.93 18.47 -2.43
N GLN A 36 4.73 18.70 -3.73
CA GLN A 36 5.48 18.03 -4.78
C GLN A 36 7.00 18.12 -4.50
N PRO A 37 7.69 16.98 -4.30
CA PRO A 37 9.10 17.00 -3.98
C PRO A 37 9.95 17.29 -5.21
N HIS A 38 11.25 17.55 -4.98
CA HIS A 38 12.21 17.62 -6.08
C HIS A 38 12.38 16.24 -6.73
N ASN A 39 12.59 16.19 -8.05
CA ASN A 39 12.74 14.95 -8.84
C ASN A 39 13.96 14.06 -8.48
N ASN A 40 14.80 14.49 -7.53
CA ASN A 40 15.96 13.74 -7.04
C ASN A 40 15.66 12.93 -5.78
N ILE A 41 14.42 13.01 -5.28
CA ILE A 41 13.98 12.26 -4.12
C ILE A 41 14.04 10.75 -4.40
N ARG A 42 14.53 10.00 -3.40
CA ARG A 42 14.68 8.54 -3.49
C ARG A 42 13.75 7.78 -2.54
N SER A 43 13.29 8.43 -1.49
CA SER A 43 12.49 7.82 -0.43
C SER A 43 11.32 8.72 -0.09
N ILE A 44 10.11 8.19 -0.17
CA ILE A 44 8.88 8.90 0.21
C ILE A 44 8.14 8.08 1.26
N THR A 45 7.65 8.75 2.29
CA THR A 45 6.71 8.18 3.25
C THR A 45 5.55 9.16 3.42
N ILE A 46 4.34 8.70 3.14
CA ILE A 46 3.10 9.43 3.40
C ILE A 46 2.36 8.65 4.47
N LYS A 47 2.16 9.28 5.63
CA LYS A 47 1.49 8.67 6.78
C LYS A 47 0.35 9.55 7.27
N ASP A 48 -0.70 8.93 7.78
CA ASP A 48 -1.84 9.60 8.42
C ASP A 48 -2.51 10.61 7.47
N TYR A 49 -2.51 10.36 6.16
CA TYR A 49 -3.12 11.25 5.17
C TYR A 49 -4.63 11.05 5.11
N GLY A 50 -5.36 12.12 5.40
CA GLY A 50 -6.82 12.15 5.49
C GLY A 50 -7.54 12.53 4.20
N GLY A 51 -6.84 12.57 3.07
CA GLY A 51 -7.46 12.69 1.75
C GLY A 51 -7.96 11.35 1.21
N THR A 52 -8.82 11.41 0.20
CA THR A 52 -9.44 10.23 -0.44
C THR A 52 -8.66 9.69 -1.64
N GLU A 53 -7.76 10.51 -2.20
CA GLU A 53 -6.92 10.17 -3.34
C GLU A 53 -5.50 10.72 -3.17
N PHE A 54 -4.52 10.00 -3.72
CA PHE A 54 -3.13 10.48 -3.76
C PHE A 54 -2.93 11.46 -4.91
N PRO A 55 -2.03 12.45 -4.75
CA PRO A 55 -1.73 13.40 -5.80
C PRO A 55 -1.14 12.70 -7.02
N SER A 56 -1.41 13.24 -8.20
CA SER A 56 -0.97 12.64 -9.46
C SER A 56 0.56 12.54 -9.58
N TRP A 57 1.28 13.48 -8.95
CA TRP A 57 2.74 13.56 -9.01
C TRP A 57 3.44 12.32 -8.45
N ILE A 58 2.83 11.57 -7.52
CA ILE A 58 3.47 10.41 -6.89
C ILE A 58 3.77 9.27 -7.89
N ALA A 59 3.03 9.21 -8.99
CA ALA A 59 3.17 8.20 -10.04
C ALA A 59 3.80 8.76 -11.33
N TRP A 60 4.21 10.04 -11.36
CA TRP A 60 4.76 10.62 -12.57
C TRP A 60 6.14 10.05 -12.93
N PRO A 61 6.44 9.86 -14.24
CA PRO A 61 7.75 9.38 -14.69
C PRO A 61 8.95 10.24 -14.24
N LEU A 62 8.71 11.52 -13.93
CA LEU A 62 9.71 12.45 -13.39
C LEU A 62 10.26 12.01 -12.03
N PHE A 63 9.52 11.18 -11.28
CA PHE A 63 9.94 10.60 -10.01
C PHE A 63 10.50 9.19 -10.15
N SER A 64 11.04 8.86 -11.32
CA SER A 64 11.69 7.58 -11.60
C SER A 64 12.92 7.29 -10.73
N ASN A 65 13.42 8.24 -9.94
CA ASN A 65 14.50 8.04 -8.97
C ASN A 65 14.05 7.48 -7.61
N ILE A 66 12.74 7.42 -7.34
CA ILE A 66 12.21 6.84 -6.10
C ILE A 66 12.58 5.37 -6.04
N THR A 67 13.29 4.97 -4.99
CA THR A 67 13.65 3.59 -4.67
C THR A 67 12.84 3.02 -3.52
N PHE A 68 12.31 3.86 -2.63
CA PHE A 68 11.49 3.46 -1.49
C PHE A 68 10.21 4.31 -1.43
N LEU A 69 9.06 3.65 -1.27
CA LEU A 69 7.78 4.30 -1.05
C LEU A 69 7.01 3.59 0.05
N LYS A 70 6.56 4.36 1.04
CA LYS A 70 5.65 3.90 2.09
C LYS A 70 4.38 4.76 2.13
N LEU A 71 3.22 4.10 2.06
CA LEU A 71 1.90 4.68 2.28
C LEU A 71 1.31 4.04 3.53
N GLY A 72 1.04 4.82 4.58
CA GLY A 72 0.66 4.28 5.90
C GLY A 72 -0.51 5.02 6.53
N ASP A 73 -1.46 4.29 7.09
CA ASP A 73 -2.57 4.87 7.88
C ASP A 73 -3.39 5.93 7.12
N CYS A 74 -3.46 5.81 5.78
CA CYS A 74 -4.26 6.69 4.93
C CYS A 74 -5.68 6.13 4.76
N GLY A 75 -6.40 5.97 5.87
CA GLY A 75 -7.64 5.18 5.94
C GLY A 75 -8.77 5.64 5.02
N LYS A 76 -8.78 6.91 4.59
CA LYS A 76 -9.79 7.45 3.67
C LYS A 76 -9.48 7.19 2.19
N CYS A 77 -8.25 6.78 1.86
CA CYS A 77 -7.85 6.52 0.49
C CYS A 77 -8.56 5.27 -0.05
N VAL A 78 -9.26 5.42 -1.18
CA VAL A 78 -10.04 4.34 -1.79
C VAL A 78 -9.30 3.64 -2.93
N GLN A 79 -8.23 4.25 -3.45
CA GLN A 79 -7.46 3.74 -4.57
C GLN A 79 -5.97 4.07 -4.40
N LEU A 80 -5.10 3.16 -4.85
CA LEU A 80 -3.67 3.42 -4.97
C LEU A 80 -3.37 4.12 -6.31
N PRO A 81 -2.38 5.03 -6.34
CA PRO A 81 -1.91 5.63 -7.58
C PRO A 81 -1.21 4.58 -8.45
N ALA A 82 -0.90 4.95 -9.70
CA ALA A 82 -0.24 4.11 -10.70
C ALA A 82 1.25 3.83 -10.41
N LEU A 83 1.52 3.21 -9.26
CA LEU A 83 2.88 3.01 -8.73
C LEU A 83 3.75 2.09 -9.59
N GLY A 84 3.14 1.25 -10.43
CA GLY A 84 3.87 0.39 -11.37
C GLY A 84 4.74 1.14 -12.37
N GLN A 85 4.48 2.43 -12.59
CA GLN A 85 5.27 3.29 -13.49
C GLN A 85 6.59 3.76 -12.87
N LEU A 86 6.78 3.58 -11.56
CA LEU A 86 7.99 3.98 -10.84
C LEU A 86 9.15 3.00 -11.10
N ARG A 87 9.95 3.32 -12.12
CA ARG A 87 10.96 2.40 -12.68
C ARG A 87 12.10 2.00 -11.74
N SER A 88 12.47 2.86 -10.78
CA SER A 88 13.54 2.53 -9.82
C SER A 88 13.02 2.06 -8.46
N LEU A 89 11.70 1.92 -8.30
CA LEU A 89 11.11 1.52 -7.02
C LEU A 89 11.57 0.11 -6.68
N LYS A 90 12.28 -0.05 -5.56
CA LYS A 90 12.80 -1.30 -5.04
C LYS A 90 11.96 -1.84 -3.90
N GLU A 91 11.42 -0.95 -3.07
CA GLU A 91 10.63 -1.33 -1.91
C GLU A 91 9.36 -0.50 -1.82
N LEU A 92 8.23 -1.20 -1.74
CA LEU A 92 6.91 -0.62 -1.59
C LEU A 92 6.22 -1.20 -0.35
N ILE A 93 5.83 -0.32 0.57
CA ILE A 93 5.06 -0.66 1.76
C ILE A 93 3.74 0.08 1.72
N VAL A 94 2.64 -0.66 1.82
CA VAL A 94 1.28 -0.12 1.92
C VAL A 94 0.65 -0.69 3.19
N GLU A 95 0.35 0.17 4.16
CA GLU A 95 -0.20 -0.25 5.45
C GLU A 95 -1.37 0.60 5.92
N GLY A 96 -2.33 0.01 6.65
CA GLY A 96 -3.41 0.75 7.29
C GLY A 96 -4.38 1.47 6.33
N MET A 97 -4.59 0.90 5.13
CA MET A 97 -5.46 1.52 4.12
C MET A 97 -6.89 0.99 4.20
N GLU A 98 -7.66 1.47 5.17
CA GLU A 98 -9.03 1.01 5.42
C GLU A 98 -9.98 1.21 4.22
N GLY A 99 -9.80 2.26 3.42
CA GLY A 99 -10.65 2.55 2.27
C GLY A 99 -10.43 1.64 1.05
N ILE A 100 -9.32 0.90 0.99
CA ILE A 100 -8.98 0.06 -0.16
C ILE A 100 -9.70 -1.28 -0.06
N LYS A 101 -10.51 -1.57 -1.08
CA LYS A 101 -11.21 -2.85 -1.24
C LYS A 101 -10.62 -3.73 -2.32
N CYS A 102 -10.09 -3.14 -3.38
CA CYS A 102 -9.48 -3.86 -4.48
C CYS A 102 -8.17 -3.19 -4.91
N ILE A 103 -7.23 -4.01 -5.34
CA ILE A 103 -6.05 -3.58 -6.08
C ILE A 103 -6.20 -4.12 -7.50
N SER A 104 -6.40 -3.21 -8.45
CA SER A 104 -6.73 -3.49 -9.85
C SER A 104 -5.62 -3.01 -10.80
N ALA A 105 -5.82 -3.18 -12.11
CA ALA A 105 -4.82 -2.91 -13.13
C ALA A 105 -4.25 -1.48 -13.09
N GLU A 106 -5.01 -0.50 -12.59
CA GLU A 106 -4.60 0.90 -12.44
C GLU A 106 -3.36 1.06 -11.55
N PHE A 107 -3.16 0.16 -10.59
CA PHE A 107 -1.99 0.14 -9.72
C PHE A 107 -0.68 -0.07 -10.50
N TYR A 108 -0.75 -0.80 -11.62
CA TYR A 108 0.37 -1.14 -12.48
C TYR A 108 0.69 -0.02 -13.49
N GLY A 109 -0.25 0.92 -13.68
CA GLY A 109 -0.12 2.06 -14.58
C GLY A 109 -0.73 1.84 -15.96
N ASP A 110 -0.21 2.56 -16.95
CA ASP A 110 -0.72 2.52 -18.32
C ASP A 110 -0.49 1.15 -18.98
N ARG A 111 -1.58 0.41 -19.19
CA ARG A 111 -1.61 -0.90 -19.87
C ARG A 111 -1.12 -0.86 -21.32
N TYR A 112 -1.05 0.30 -21.95
CA TYR A 112 -0.56 0.48 -23.31
C TYR A 112 0.93 0.83 -23.37
N SER A 113 1.58 0.99 -22.21
CA SER A 113 3.01 1.21 -22.10
C SER A 113 3.79 -0.03 -22.50
N SER A 114 4.83 0.13 -23.31
CA SER A 114 5.81 -0.94 -23.61
C SER A 114 6.71 -1.28 -22.42
N VAL A 115 6.63 -0.52 -21.33
CA VAL A 115 7.43 -0.74 -20.13
C VAL A 115 6.67 -1.58 -19.13
N LEU A 116 7.32 -2.67 -18.71
CA LEU A 116 6.91 -3.55 -17.62
C LEU A 116 6.57 -2.75 -16.35
N PRO A 117 5.40 -3.01 -15.72
CA PRO A 117 5.13 -2.52 -14.39
C PRO A 117 6.17 -3.01 -13.37
N PHE A 118 6.56 -2.15 -12.45
CA PHE A 118 7.47 -2.47 -11.34
C PHE A 118 8.78 -3.17 -11.77
N PRO A 119 9.56 -2.60 -12.71
CA PRO A 119 10.71 -3.28 -13.30
C PRO A 119 11.88 -3.49 -12.32
N SER A 120 11.90 -2.74 -11.21
CA SER A 120 12.95 -2.81 -10.18
C SER A 120 12.47 -3.27 -8.81
N LEU A 121 11.18 -3.60 -8.65
CA LEU A 121 10.62 -3.87 -7.33
C LEU A 121 11.14 -5.21 -6.79
N GLU A 122 11.72 -5.17 -5.59
CA GLU A 122 12.34 -6.30 -4.91
C GLU A 122 11.50 -6.74 -3.69
N ILE A 123 10.88 -5.78 -2.99
CA ILE A 123 10.07 -6.01 -1.79
C ILE A 123 8.71 -5.31 -1.93
N LEU A 124 7.63 -6.08 -1.75
CA LEU A 124 6.27 -5.59 -1.71
C LEU A 124 5.61 -6.02 -0.40
N LYS A 125 5.18 -5.05 0.41
CA LYS A 125 4.51 -5.32 1.69
C LYS A 125 3.13 -4.67 1.72
N PHE A 126 2.13 -5.48 2.06
CA PHE A 126 0.80 -5.05 2.46
C PHE A 126 0.58 -5.44 3.92
N ASP A 127 0.20 -4.48 4.77
CA ASP A 127 -0.04 -4.73 6.20
C ASP A 127 -1.33 -4.05 6.67
N SER A 128 -2.13 -4.72 7.49
CA SER A 128 -3.29 -4.12 8.15
C SER A 128 -4.27 -3.50 7.15
N MET A 129 -4.51 -4.20 6.04
CA MET A 129 -5.46 -3.81 4.99
C MET A 129 -6.82 -4.47 5.26
N GLU A 130 -7.58 -3.94 6.21
CA GLU A 130 -8.75 -4.62 6.79
C GLU A 130 -9.89 -4.92 5.80
N ASN A 131 -10.09 -4.02 4.83
CA ASN A 131 -11.18 -4.10 3.86
C ASN A 131 -10.76 -4.63 2.49
N TRP A 132 -9.49 -4.99 2.32
CA TRP A 132 -8.96 -5.46 1.04
C TRP A 132 -9.45 -6.88 0.72
N GLU A 133 -10.19 -7.01 -0.38
CA GLU A 133 -10.90 -8.22 -0.80
C GLU A 133 -10.28 -8.91 -2.01
N ASP A 134 -9.82 -8.12 -2.99
CA ASP A 134 -9.36 -8.63 -4.30
C ASP A 134 -8.07 -7.98 -4.78
N TRP A 135 -7.20 -8.78 -5.40
CA TRP A 135 -5.98 -8.36 -6.06
C TRP A 135 -5.84 -9.01 -7.44
N SER A 136 -5.99 -8.17 -8.47
CA SER A 136 -5.89 -8.53 -9.89
C SER A 136 -4.53 -8.19 -10.48
N SER A 137 -4.14 -8.91 -11.55
CA SER A 137 -2.91 -8.63 -12.31
C SER A 137 -3.05 -7.40 -13.22
N SER A 138 -1.96 -6.99 -13.89
CA SER A 138 -1.95 -5.84 -14.80
C SER A 138 -2.87 -5.98 -16.03
N GLY A 139 -3.34 -7.20 -16.32
CA GLY A 139 -4.19 -7.50 -17.47
C GLY A 139 -3.45 -7.57 -18.81
N ILE A 140 -2.11 -7.46 -18.80
CA ILE A 140 -1.29 -7.58 -20.02
C ILE A 140 -1.00 -9.07 -20.27
N GLU A 141 -1.40 -9.58 -21.43
CA GLU A 141 -1.15 -10.96 -21.83
C GLU A 141 0.35 -11.18 -22.13
N ASP A 142 0.89 -12.34 -21.72
CA ASP A 142 2.27 -12.79 -21.97
C ASP A 142 3.41 -11.93 -21.38
N GLN A 143 3.08 -11.01 -20.46
CA GLN A 143 4.06 -10.13 -19.83
C GLN A 143 4.16 -10.42 -18.32
N GLU A 144 5.38 -10.68 -17.84
CA GLU A 144 5.63 -10.97 -16.43
C GLU A 144 5.53 -9.69 -15.59
N ASP A 145 4.50 -9.59 -14.75
CA ASP A 145 4.47 -8.57 -13.70
C ASP A 145 5.64 -8.83 -12.71
N PHE A 146 6.26 -7.77 -12.18
CA PHE A 146 7.23 -7.86 -11.07
C PHE A 146 8.51 -8.67 -11.34
N CYS A 147 9.24 -8.37 -12.42
CA CYS A 147 10.42 -9.15 -12.86
C CYS A 147 11.56 -9.33 -11.83
N ARG A 148 11.66 -8.46 -10.81
CA ARG A 148 12.73 -8.48 -9.80
C ARG A 148 12.26 -8.77 -8.39
N LEU A 149 10.99 -9.11 -8.22
CA LEU A 149 10.40 -9.27 -6.91
C LEU A 149 10.96 -10.51 -6.23
N GLN A 150 11.44 -10.31 -5.00
CA GLN A 150 12.06 -11.34 -4.17
C GLN A 150 11.17 -11.68 -2.99
N LYS A 151 10.40 -10.72 -2.51
CA LYS A 151 9.63 -10.85 -1.27
C LYS A 151 8.28 -10.14 -1.38
N ILE A 152 7.22 -10.88 -1.01
CA ILE A 152 5.88 -10.36 -0.78
C ILE A 152 5.48 -10.67 0.67
N GLU A 153 5.10 -9.64 1.42
CA GLU A 153 4.52 -9.79 2.75
C GLU A 153 3.08 -9.31 2.75
N ILE A 154 2.15 -10.15 3.20
CA ILE A 154 0.74 -9.80 3.36
C ILE A 154 0.34 -10.10 4.80
N LEU A 155 0.33 -9.08 5.64
CA LEU A 155 0.13 -9.23 7.08
C LEU A 155 -1.19 -8.58 7.47
N ASN A 156 -1.99 -9.22 8.34
CA ASN A 156 -3.21 -8.63 8.89
C ASN A 156 -4.22 -8.15 7.80
N CYS A 157 -4.37 -8.90 6.70
CA CYS A 157 -5.33 -8.61 5.62
C CYS A 157 -6.46 -9.66 5.61
N PRO A 158 -7.45 -9.59 6.52
CA PRO A 158 -8.38 -10.67 6.79
C PRO A 158 -9.38 -10.95 5.67
N LYS A 159 -9.72 -9.95 4.84
CA LYS A 159 -10.73 -10.08 3.79
C LYS A 159 -10.20 -10.50 2.43
N LEU A 160 -8.88 -10.63 2.27
CA LEU A 160 -8.27 -10.98 0.98
C LEU A 160 -8.66 -12.42 0.61
N ARG A 161 -9.54 -12.56 -0.39
CA ARG A 161 -10.10 -13.85 -0.82
C ARG A 161 -9.39 -14.42 -2.04
N LYS A 162 -9.00 -13.53 -2.95
CA LYS A 162 -8.33 -13.87 -4.21
C LYS A 162 -7.09 -12.98 -4.32
N SER A 163 -5.94 -13.60 -4.42
CA SER A 163 -4.71 -12.94 -4.79
C SER A 163 -4.17 -13.66 -6.02
N ASN A 164 -4.29 -13.04 -7.19
CA ASN A 164 -3.54 -13.45 -8.36
C ASN A 164 -2.62 -12.29 -8.78
N PRO A 165 -1.61 -11.98 -7.95
CA PRO A 165 -0.88 -10.71 -8.01
C PRO A 165 -0.05 -10.53 -9.27
N ALA A 166 0.23 -11.61 -9.99
CA ALA A 166 1.00 -11.57 -11.21
C ALA A 166 0.51 -12.68 -12.14
N ARG A 167 0.60 -12.50 -13.44
CA ARG A 167 0.83 -13.63 -14.35
C ARG A 167 2.30 -13.52 -14.74
N GLY A 168 3.03 -14.63 -14.69
CA GLY A 168 4.44 -14.67 -15.09
C GLY A 168 5.51 -14.30 -14.05
N ALA A 169 5.20 -13.84 -12.83
CA ALA A 169 6.24 -13.72 -11.80
C ALA A 169 6.84 -15.10 -11.51
N ASN A 170 8.16 -15.24 -11.37
CA ASN A 170 8.73 -16.52 -10.94
C ASN A 170 8.47 -16.75 -9.44
N TRP A 171 7.27 -17.19 -9.08
CA TRP A 171 6.86 -17.43 -7.68
C TRP A 171 7.76 -18.42 -6.94
N ALA A 172 8.49 -19.28 -7.66
CA ALA A 172 9.48 -20.16 -7.04
C ALA A 172 10.62 -19.39 -6.34
N ARG A 173 10.80 -18.09 -6.65
CA ARG A 173 11.81 -17.22 -6.05
C ARG A 173 11.22 -16.15 -5.12
N VAL A 174 9.90 -16.08 -5.00
CA VAL A 174 9.22 -15.07 -4.21
C VAL A 174 8.85 -15.66 -2.86
N TRP A 175 9.39 -15.09 -1.80
CA TRP A 175 8.99 -15.42 -0.44
C TRP A 175 7.66 -14.75 -0.14
N VAL A 176 6.61 -15.56 0.10
CA VAL A 176 5.29 -15.07 0.49
C VAL A 176 5.07 -15.39 1.96
N SER A 177 4.97 -14.35 2.79
CA SER A 177 4.54 -14.48 4.20
C SER A 177 3.13 -13.96 4.35
N VAL A 178 2.20 -14.82 4.79
CA VAL A 178 0.84 -14.43 5.12
C VAL A 178 0.60 -14.67 6.60
N GLU A 179 0.45 -13.59 7.38
CA GLU A 179 0.19 -13.68 8.81
C GLU A 179 -1.25 -13.23 9.11
N ARG A 180 -2.04 -14.13 9.70
CA ARG A 180 -3.41 -13.83 10.17
C ARG A 180 -3.40 -13.80 11.69
N ARG A 181 -3.40 -12.61 12.27
CA ARG A 181 -3.59 -12.44 13.71
C ARG A 181 -5.00 -12.92 14.09
N ARG A 182 -5.12 -14.04 14.81
CA ARG A 182 -6.39 -14.51 15.37
C ARG A 182 -6.85 -13.50 16.43
N ARG A 183 -8.11 -13.05 16.39
CA ARG A 183 -8.75 -12.45 17.58
C ARG A 183 -8.75 -13.54 18.65
N THR A 184 -7.96 -13.36 19.70
CA THR A 184 -8.00 -14.21 20.87
C THR A 184 -8.71 -13.42 21.96
N ASP A 185 -9.96 -13.79 22.22
CA ASP A 185 -10.58 -13.48 23.50
C ASP A 185 -10.04 -14.52 24.50
N SER A 186 -9.31 -14.05 25.50
CA SER A 186 -8.68 -14.78 26.61
C SER A 186 -7.25 -15.32 26.41
N ALA A 187 -6.48 -15.12 27.48
CA ALA A 187 -5.07 -15.46 27.62
C ALA A 187 -4.87 -16.97 27.81
N SER A 188 -4.24 -17.62 26.83
CA SER A 188 -3.24 -18.69 27.03
C SER A 188 -2.67 -19.11 25.67
N GLU A 189 -1.38 -19.38 25.68
CA GLU A 189 -0.50 -19.43 24.52
C GLU A 189 -0.78 -20.54 23.50
N ALA A 190 -0.58 -20.22 22.22
CA ALA A 190 0.30 -20.96 21.31
C ALA A 190 0.50 -20.12 20.03
N VAL A 191 1.69 -19.53 19.86
CA VAL A 191 2.10 -18.94 18.57
C VAL A 191 2.49 -20.09 17.65
N LEU A 192 1.58 -20.50 16.77
CA LEU A 192 1.95 -21.32 15.63
C LEU A 192 2.42 -20.39 14.52
N THR A 193 3.70 -20.01 14.54
CA THR A 193 4.40 -19.55 13.34
C THR A 193 4.45 -20.71 12.38
N GLN A 194 3.63 -20.70 11.32
CA GLN A 194 3.82 -21.64 10.24
C GLN A 194 4.95 -21.13 9.35
N THR A 195 6.20 -21.31 9.81
CA THR A 195 7.39 -21.22 8.96
C THR A 195 7.46 -22.52 8.16
N GLY A 196 6.67 -22.62 7.10
CA GLY A 196 6.79 -23.68 6.11
C GLY A 196 7.60 -23.18 4.92
N GLU A 197 8.65 -23.90 4.54
CA GLU A 197 9.16 -23.82 3.18
C GLU A 197 8.02 -24.28 2.24
N LEU A 198 7.41 -23.32 1.54
CA LEU A 198 6.40 -23.65 0.53
C LEU A 198 7.13 -24.23 -0.69
N LYS A 199 7.08 -25.55 -0.80
CA LYS A 199 7.45 -26.26 -2.03
C LYS A 199 6.69 -25.63 -3.19
N SER A 200 7.44 -25.18 -4.20
CA SER A 200 7.01 -24.78 -5.55
C SER A 200 5.54 -25.09 -5.84
N MET A 201 4.64 -24.14 -5.59
CA MET A 201 3.26 -24.22 -6.05
C MET A 201 3.21 -23.78 -7.52
N GLY A 202 3.29 -24.76 -8.41
CA GLY A 202 2.87 -24.56 -9.80
C GLY A 202 1.35 -24.43 -9.86
N SER A 203 0.89 -23.32 -10.45
CA SER A 203 -0.47 -23.05 -10.93
C SER A 203 -1.56 -22.82 -9.88
N ALA A 204 -2.10 -21.60 -9.89
CA ALA A 204 -3.39 -21.17 -9.33
C ALA A 204 -3.60 -21.38 -7.82
N TRP A 205 -3.53 -20.29 -7.06
CA TRP A 205 -4.19 -20.18 -5.76
C TRP A 205 -5.72 -20.32 -5.94
N ASN A 206 -6.23 -21.53 -5.86
CA ASN A 206 -7.66 -21.77 -5.73
C ASN A 206 -8.03 -21.66 -4.25
N GLY A 207 -8.85 -20.65 -3.93
CA GLY A 207 -9.40 -20.47 -2.60
C GLY A 207 -10.19 -21.70 -2.16
N GLY A 208 -9.63 -22.44 -1.20
CA GLY A 208 -10.31 -23.50 -0.48
C GLY A 208 -10.41 -23.13 0.99
N VAL A 209 -11.64 -23.11 1.51
CA VAL A 209 -11.91 -23.11 2.94
C VAL A 209 -11.41 -24.44 3.50
N GLU A 210 -10.29 -24.45 4.22
CA GLU A 210 -9.89 -25.59 5.03
C GLU A 210 -10.61 -25.52 6.38
N ARG A 211 -11.63 -26.38 6.52
CA ARG A 211 -12.05 -26.87 7.83
C ARG A 211 -11.12 -28.02 8.21
N GLU A 212 -10.45 -27.82 9.34
CA GLU A 212 -9.87 -28.80 10.26
C GLU A 212 -9.14 -30.01 9.67
N GLY A 213 -7.82 -30.01 9.90
CA GLY A 213 -7.03 -31.18 10.28
C GLY A 213 -7.22 -32.46 9.48
N THR A 214 -6.37 -32.71 8.49
CA THR A 214 -5.53 -33.91 8.41
C THR A 214 -4.66 -33.84 7.16
N THR A 215 -3.44 -34.38 7.28
CA THR A 215 -2.45 -34.59 6.24
C THR A 215 -3.03 -35.10 4.92
N ALA A 216 -2.62 -34.51 3.79
CA ALA A 216 -2.72 -35.16 2.49
C ALA A 216 -1.51 -34.84 1.60
N TRP A 217 -0.81 -35.90 1.19
CA TRP A 217 0.22 -35.95 0.15
C TRP A 217 -0.42 -35.88 -1.23
N TRP A 218 0.26 -35.32 -2.24
CA TRP A 218 0.25 -35.90 -3.60
C TRP A 218 1.56 -35.62 -4.37
N GLN A 219 1.98 -36.66 -5.11
CA GLN A 219 3.12 -36.72 -6.03
C GLN A 219 2.70 -36.32 -7.45
N ARG A 220 3.65 -35.66 -8.14
CA ARG A 220 3.84 -35.39 -9.59
C ARG A 220 2.71 -34.72 -10.37
#